data_AF-A0A920PHS3-F1
#
_entry.id   AF-A0A920PHS3-F1
#
_cell.length_a   1.000
_cell.length_b   1.000
_cell.length_c   1.000
_cell.angle_alpha   90.00
_cell.angle_beta   90.00
_cell.angle_gamma   90.00
#
_symmetry.space_group_name_H-M   'P 1'
#
loop_
_entity.id
_entity.type
_entity.pdbx_description
1 polymer ?
#
loop_
_entity_poly.entity_id
_entity_poly.type
_entity_poly.pdbx_seq_one_letter_code
_entity_poly.pdbx_strand_id
1 'polypeptide(L)'
;MASSFAKHIQFRSILSQLVDDRIQRYPVSGEINTKVEEPRALLERIKGHYLPQQPIIDDLDGYSFEFSDWRFNLRMSNTEPLVRLNVESRADEKLMNEKTEEILDLIKNLS
;
A
#
# COMPACT_ATOMS: atom_id res chain seq x y z
N MET A 1 -5.27 -49.73 31.04
CA MET A 1 -4.41 -49.57 29.84
C MET A 1 -5.30 -49.41 28.62
N ALA A 2 -5.64 -48.17 28.26
CA ALA A 2 -6.05 -47.76 26.92
C ALA A 2 -5.87 -46.23 26.87
N SER A 3 -4.97 -45.82 25.99
CA SER A 3 -4.24 -44.56 25.98
C SER A 3 -5.11 -43.31 25.86
N SER A 4 -4.95 -42.40 26.82
CA SER A 4 -5.39 -41.00 26.77
C SER A 4 -4.37 -40.18 25.96
N PHE A 5 -4.51 -40.11 24.64
CA PHE A 5 -3.72 -39.18 23.81
C PHE A 5 -4.51 -38.73 22.57
N ALA A 6 -5.57 -37.95 22.79
CA ALA A 6 -6.19 -37.11 21.77
C ALA A 6 -6.08 -35.63 22.18
N LYS A 7 -4.85 -35.12 22.27
CA LYS A 7 -4.56 -33.70 22.48
C LYS A 7 -3.41 -33.24 21.60
N HIS A 8 -3.50 -33.48 20.29
CA HIS A 8 -2.69 -32.77 19.32
C HIS A 8 -3.67 -32.11 18.35
N ILE A 9 -4.09 -30.89 18.70
CA ILE A 9 -4.89 -30.02 17.86
C ILE A 9 -4.04 -29.67 16.64
N GLN A 10 -4.33 -30.28 15.49
CA GLN A 10 -3.80 -29.82 14.21
C GLN A 10 -4.54 -28.52 13.84
N PHE A 11 -3.93 -27.36 14.12
CA PHE A 11 -4.27 -26.12 13.43
C PHE A 11 -3.69 -26.21 12.01
N ARG A 12 -4.44 -26.84 11.09
CA ARG A 12 -4.13 -26.81 9.66
C ARG A 12 -5.12 -25.85 8.98
N SER A 13 -4.87 -24.55 9.09
CA SER A 13 -5.46 -23.59 8.16
C SER A 13 -4.86 -23.83 6.78
N ILE A 14 -5.67 -23.81 5.74
CA ILE A 14 -5.17 -23.87 4.36
C ILE A 14 -4.47 -22.54 4.02
N LEU A 15 -3.49 -22.57 3.13
CA LEU A 15 -2.72 -21.37 2.75
C LEU A 15 -3.64 -20.23 2.28
N SER A 16 -4.70 -20.54 1.55
CA SER A 16 -5.67 -19.53 1.09
C SER A 16 -6.32 -18.80 2.25
N GLN A 17 -6.75 -19.49 3.31
CA GLN A 17 -7.33 -18.85 4.50
C GLN A 17 -6.33 -17.92 5.18
N LEU A 18 -5.07 -18.32 5.32
CA LEU A 18 -4.03 -17.48 5.91
C LEU A 18 -3.76 -16.22 5.07
N VAL A 19 -3.88 -16.32 3.75
CA VAL A 19 -3.72 -15.19 2.81
C VAL A 19 -4.95 -14.29 2.86
N ASP A 20 -6.16 -14.85 2.83
CA ASP A 20 -7.42 -14.10 2.91
C ASP A 20 -7.49 -13.29 4.20
N ASP A 21 -7.11 -13.88 5.34
CA ASP A 21 -7.02 -13.18 6.63
C ASP A 21 -6.02 -12.01 6.61
N ARG A 22 -5.01 -12.03 5.73
CA ARG A 22 -4.04 -10.92 5.57
C ARG A 22 -4.59 -9.86 4.64
N ILE A 23 -5.20 -10.25 3.53
CA ILE A 23 -5.86 -9.33 2.59
C ILE A 23 -6.95 -8.53 3.30
N GLN A 24 -7.77 -9.18 4.12
CA GLN A 24 -8.82 -8.50 4.89
C GLN A 24 -8.27 -7.51 5.92
N ARG A 25 -7.12 -7.82 6.53
CA ARG A 25 -6.49 -6.92 7.53
C ARG A 25 -5.72 -5.77 6.90
N TYR A 26 -5.24 -5.95 5.68
CA TYR A 26 -4.40 -5.01 4.97
C TYR A 26 -4.77 -5.00 3.48
N PRO A 27 -5.96 -4.51 3.12
CA PRO A 27 -6.34 -4.42 1.72
C PRO A 27 -5.38 -3.47 1.01
N VAL A 28 -4.98 -3.85 -0.21
CA VAL A 28 -4.01 -3.11 -1.02
C VAL A 28 -4.59 -2.82 -2.40
N SER A 29 -4.19 -1.70 -2.99
CA SER A 29 -4.56 -1.34 -4.37
C SER A 29 -3.93 -2.25 -5.42
N GLY A 30 -2.88 -2.98 -5.04
CA GLY A 30 -1.88 -3.51 -5.96
C GLY A 30 -1.01 -2.40 -6.54
N GLU A 31 -0.09 -2.77 -7.44
CA GLU A 31 0.78 -1.79 -8.10
C GLU A 31 0.07 -1.15 -9.31
N ILE A 32 -0.02 0.18 -9.29
CA ILE A 32 -0.59 0.97 -10.38
C ILE A 32 0.54 1.77 -11.04
N ASN A 33 0.70 1.58 -12.36
CA ASN A 33 1.72 2.27 -13.16
C ASN A 33 1.11 3.44 -13.91
N THR A 34 1.63 4.65 -13.70
CA THR A 34 1.14 5.88 -14.35
C THR A 34 2.26 6.58 -15.10
N LYS A 35 2.10 6.75 -16.42
CA LYS A 35 3.05 7.49 -17.26
C LYS A 35 3.03 8.97 -16.90
N VAL A 36 4.22 9.54 -16.75
CA VAL A 36 4.41 10.93 -16.33
C VAL A 36 5.64 11.50 -17.01
N GLU A 37 5.58 12.76 -17.45
CA GLU A 37 6.67 13.40 -18.18
C GLU A 37 7.86 13.72 -17.27
N GLU A 38 7.57 14.24 -16.07
CA GLU A 38 8.57 14.67 -15.08
C GLU A 38 8.40 13.92 -13.74
N PRO A 39 8.71 12.61 -13.66
CA PRO A 39 8.46 11.78 -12.46
C PRO A 39 9.03 12.38 -11.18
N ARG A 40 10.25 12.93 -11.23
CA ARG A 40 10.93 13.49 -10.07
C ARG A 40 10.23 14.74 -9.54
N ALA A 41 9.85 15.65 -10.44
CA ALA A 41 9.13 16.88 -10.07
C ALA A 41 7.76 16.55 -9.47
N LEU A 42 7.07 15.55 -10.03
CA LEU A 42 5.80 15.07 -9.51
C LEU A 42 5.94 14.53 -8.07
N LEU A 43 6.94 13.69 -7.79
CA LEU A 43 7.16 13.15 -6.44
C LEU A 43 7.37 14.26 -5.41
N GLU A 44 8.15 15.29 -5.74
CA GLU A 44 8.34 16.44 -4.83
C GLU A 44 7.05 17.24 -4.63
N ARG A 45 6.22 17.42 -5.67
CA ARG A 45 4.91 18.08 -5.56
C ARG A 45 3.97 17.29 -4.64
N ILE A 46 3.93 15.96 -4.79
CA ILE A 46 3.10 15.10 -3.95
C ILE A 46 3.62 15.10 -2.50
N LYS A 47 4.94 15.04 -2.28
CA LYS A 47 5.52 15.20 -0.94
C LYS A 47 5.08 16.52 -0.30
N GLY A 48 5.19 17.62 -1.03
CA GLY A 48 4.71 18.94 -0.58
C GLY A 48 3.23 18.95 -0.19
N HIS A 49 2.38 18.24 -0.94
CA HIS A 49 0.95 18.13 -0.66
C HIS A 49 0.64 17.40 0.65
N TYR A 50 1.36 16.32 0.97
CA TYR A 50 1.08 15.49 2.15
C TYR A 50 1.85 15.92 3.41
N LEU A 51 2.95 16.66 3.30
CA LEU A 51 3.72 17.15 4.46
C LEU A 51 2.89 17.85 5.55
N PRO A 52 1.90 18.71 5.24
CA PRO A 52 1.06 19.35 6.25
C PRO A 52 0.26 18.37 7.12
N GLN A 53 0.02 17.14 6.63
CA GLN A 53 -0.66 16.08 7.37
C GLN A 53 0.28 15.34 8.35
N GLN A 54 1.57 15.70 8.37
CA GLN A 54 2.61 15.14 9.25
C GLN A 54 2.71 13.59 9.22
N PRO A 55 2.77 12.96 8.03
CA PRO A 55 3.01 11.52 7.94
C PRO A 55 4.43 11.16 8.39
N ILE A 56 4.63 9.89 8.75
CA ILE A 56 5.97 9.31 8.80
C ILE A 56 6.42 9.10 7.35
N ILE A 57 7.60 9.61 7.00
CA ILE A 57 8.13 9.54 5.63
C ILE A 57 9.43 8.74 5.63
N ASP A 58 9.55 7.81 4.69
CA ASP A 58 10.78 7.10 4.31
C ASP A 58 11.07 7.34 2.82
N ASP A 59 12.33 7.59 2.47
CA ASP A 59 12.79 7.92 1.13
C ASP A 59 13.76 6.89 0.50
N LEU A 60 13.81 5.67 1.08
CA LEU A 60 14.72 4.60 0.62
C LEU A 60 14.43 4.07 -0.80
N ASP A 61 13.16 3.89 -1.17
CA ASP A 61 12.71 3.46 -2.51
C ASP A 61 11.51 4.31 -2.97
N GLY A 62 11.81 5.51 -3.47
CA GLY A 62 10.80 6.53 -3.76
C GLY A 62 10.40 7.28 -2.49
N TYR A 63 9.12 7.58 -2.32
CA TYR A 63 8.57 8.10 -1.06
C TYR A 63 7.49 7.17 -0.53
N SER A 64 7.68 6.70 0.70
CA SER A 64 6.66 6.02 1.48
C SER A 64 6.10 6.97 2.52
N PHE A 65 4.78 7.10 2.58
CA PHE A 65 4.06 7.90 3.56
C PHE A 65 3.18 6.99 4.40
N GLU A 66 3.36 7.03 5.72
CA GLU A 66 2.56 6.28 6.68
C GLU A 66 1.73 7.23 7.54
N PHE A 67 0.42 6.98 7.56
CA PHE A 67 -0.59 7.62 8.41
C PHE A 67 -1.12 6.61 9.43
N SER A 68 -2.07 7.02 10.28
CA SER A 68 -2.67 6.14 11.29
C SER A 68 -3.25 4.85 10.69
N ASP A 69 -4.10 5.02 9.68
CA ASP A 69 -4.98 3.95 9.16
C ASP A 69 -4.64 3.52 7.74
N TRP A 70 -3.68 4.18 7.10
CA TRP A 70 -3.31 3.90 5.72
C TRP A 70 -1.89 4.36 5.41
N ARG A 71 -1.34 3.85 4.32
CA ARG A 71 -0.03 4.23 3.81
C ARG A 71 -0.02 4.14 2.30
N PHE A 72 0.92 4.82 1.68
CA PHE A 72 1.20 4.63 0.26
C PHE A 72 2.68 4.76 -0.05
N ASN A 73 3.10 4.16 -1.15
CA ASN A 73 4.43 4.30 -1.72
C ASN A 73 4.32 4.82 -3.16
N LEU A 74 5.15 5.80 -3.48
CA LEU A 74 5.38 6.29 -4.84
C LEU A 74 6.84 6.13 -5.21
N ARG A 75 7.10 5.37 -6.26
CA ARG A 75 8.46 5.16 -6.78
C ARG A 75 8.54 5.44 -8.28
N MET A 76 9.64 6.04 -8.71
CA MET A 76 9.91 6.23 -10.13
C MET A 76 10.35 4.91 -10.77
N SER A 77 10.01 4.71 -12.04
CA SER A 77 10.68 3.67 -12.83
C SER A 77 12.09 4.11 -13.22
N ASN A 78 13.05 3.19 -13.12
CA ASN A 78 14.43 3.42 -13.53
C ASN A 78 14.61 3.37 -15.06
N THR A 79 13.65 2.76 -15.77
CA THR A 79 13.77 2.43 -17.21
C THR A 79 12.70 3.07 -18.06
N GLU A 80 11.65 3.62 -17.46
CA GLU A 80 10.47 4.16 -18.17
C GLU A 80 10.02 5.48 -17.52
N PRO A 81 9.45 6.42 -18.28
CA PRO A 81 8.92 7.68 -17.74
C PRO A 81 7.55 7.44 -17.08
N LEU A 82 7.56 6.73 -15.95
CA LEU A 82 6.37 6.42 -15.16
C LEU A 82 6.67 6.40 -13.66
N VAL A 83 5.61 6.55 -12.87
CA VAL A 83 5.58 6.33 -11.43
C VAL A 83 4.74 5.11 -11.10
N ARG A 84 5.13 4.41 -10.04
CA ARG A 84 4.40 3.26 -9.50
C ARG A 84 3.81 3.63 -8.15
N LEU A 85 2.51 3.40 -8.00
CA LEU A 85 1.74 3.65 -6.79
C LEU A 85 1.34 2.32 -6.14
N ASN A 86 1.53 2.21 -4.83
CA ASN A 86 0.88 1.20 -3.99
C ASN A 86 0.20 1.90 -2.82
N VAL A 87 -1.04 1.53 -2.51
CA VAL A 87 -1.81 2.03 -1.36
C VAL A 87 -2.26 0.85 -0.52
N GLU A 88 -2.22 1.00 0.79
CA GLU A 88 -2.67 0.02 1.77
C GLU A 88 -3.44 0.72 2.88
N SER A 89 -4.48 0.08 3.41
CA SER A 89 -5.16 0.54 4.63
C SER A 89 -5.18 -0.55 5.71
N ARG A 90 -5.56 -0.17 6.94
CA ARG A 90 -5.78 -1.09 8.05
C ARG A 90 -7.23 -1.53 8.08
N ALA A 91 -7.49 -2.70 7.48
CA ALA A 91 -8.80 -3.35 7.44
C ALA A 91 -9.95 -2.49 6.88
N ASP A 92 -9.63 -1.52 6.02
CA ASP A 92 -10.61 -0.59 5.43
C ASP A 92 -10.45 -0.48 3.92
N GLU A 93 -11.06 -1.39 3.18
CA GLU A 93 -10.99 -1.43 1.71
C GLU A 93 -11.56 -0.16 1.08
N LYS A 94 -12.57 0.46 1.70
CA LYS A 94 -13.17 1.70 1.21
C LYS A 94 -12.16 2.85 1.30
N LEU A 95 -11.50 3.01 2.44
CA LEU A 95 -10.43 4.00 2.61
C LEU A 95 -9.28 3.77 1.63
N MET A 96 -8.89 2.51 1.41
CA MET A 96 -7.85 2.16 0.44
C MET A 96 -8.24 2.62 -0.97
N ASN A 97 -9.47 2.37 -1.41
CA ASN A 97 -9.97 2.81 -2.72
C ASN A 97 -10.06 4.34 -2.82
N GLU A 98 -10.63 5.01 -1.81
CA GLU A 98 -10.74 6.48 -1.77
C GLU A 98 -9.38 7.15 -1.87
N LYS A 99 -8.38 6.66 -1.12
CA LYS A 99 -7.02 7.20 -1.17
C LYS A 99 -6.26 6.86 -2.44
N THR A 100 -6.56 5.70 -3.04
CA THR A 100 -6.04 5.37 -4.37
C THR A 100 -6.55 6.36 -5.41
N GLU A 101 -7.86 6.62 -5.45
CA GLU A 101 -8.45 7.59 -6.38
C GLU A 101 -7.92 9.01 -6.15
N GLU A 102 -7.85 9.45 -4.88
CA GLU A 102 -7.28 10.76 -4.50
C GLU A 102 -5.85 10.95 -5.03
N ILE A 103 -4.98 9.94 -4.86
CA ILE A 103 -3.60 10.03 -5.32
C ILE A 103 -3.51 9.99 -6.85
N LEU A 104 -4.31 9.16 -7.52
CA LEU A 104 -4.33 9.12 -8.99
C LEU A 104 -4.78 10.44 -9.60
N ASP A 105 -5.78 11.09 -9.00
CA ASP A 105 -6.23 12.42 -9.40
C ASP A 105 -5.16 13.47 -9.13
N LEU A 106 -4.47 13.41 -8.00
CA LEU A 106 -3.32 14.28 -7.73
C LEU A 106 -2.20 14.08 -8.75
N ILE A 107 -1.88 12.83 -9.10
CA ILE A 107 -0.87 12.52 -10.12
C ILE A 107 -1.27 13.17 -11.44
N LYS A 108 -2.51 12.98 -11.88
CA LYS A 108 -3.02 13.56 -13.14
C LYS A 108 -3.01 15.09 -13.16
N ASN A 109 -3.27 15.72 -12.02
CA ASN A 109 -3.34 17.19 -11.91
C ASN A 109 -1.95 17.85 -11.70
N LEU A 110 -0.97 17.08 -11.22
CA LEU A 110 0.38 17.56 -10.92
C LEU A 110 1.43 17.06 -11.91
N SER A 111 1.10 16.10 -12.78
CA SER A 111 1.97 15.58 -13.83
C SER A 111 2.18 16.59 -14.95
#